data_AF-A0A9W6W9X2-F1
#
_entry.id   AF-A0A9W6W9X2-F1
#
_cell.length_a   1.000
_cell.length_b   1.000
_cell.length_c   1.000
_cell.angle_alpha   90.00
_cell.angle_beta   90.00
_cell.angle_gamma   90.00
#
_symmetry.space_group_name_H-M   'P 1'
#
loop_
_entity.id
_entity.type
_entity.pdbx_description
1 polymer ?
#
loop_
_entity_poly.entity_id
_entity_poly.type
_entity_poly.pdbx_seq_one_letter_code
_entity_poly.pdbx_strand_id
1 'polypeptide(L)'
;MRVGDVGMSGERVRAVLIAAAIRIKPELGYGGISGAEHITADWGLDSVDRMELLIAVEEAFGIEDEVDPRVFMTPASVNDLTEQIMAAEAALR
;
A
#
# COMPACT_ATOMS: atom_id res chain seq x y z
N MET A 1 -14.78 14.88 -7.76
CA MET A 1 -13.69 14.12 -8.39
C MET A 1 -14.00 12.66 -8.15
N ARG A 2 -14.02 11.80 -9.18
CA ARG A 2 -14.30 10.37 -9.00
C ARG A 2 -12.98 9.63 -8.83
N VAL A 3 -12.92 8.69 -7.90
CA VAL A 3 -11.78 7.79 -7.62
C VAL A 3 -11.23 7.12 -8.89
N GLY A 4 -12.12 6.86 -9.87
CA GLY A 4 -11.76 6.29 -11.18
C GLY A 4 -10.92 7.18 -12.11
N ASP A 5 -10.85 8.51 -11.90
CA ASP A 5 -10.08 9.43 -12.76
C ASP A 5 -8.61 9.61 -12.31
N VAL A 6 -8.22 9.06 -11.16
CA VAL A 6 -6.92 9.33 -10.50
C VAL A 6 -5.75 8.50 -11.08
N GLY A 7 -6.03 7.50 -11.92
CA GLY A 7 -4.98 6.65 -12.51
C GLY A 7 -4.32 5.74 -11.46
N MET A 8 -5.12 5.18 -10.56
CA MET A 8 -4.72 4.18 -9.58
C MET A 8 -4.57 2.81 -10.26
N SER A 9 -3.44 2.60 -10.95
CA SER A 9 -3.07 1.28 -11.46
C SER A 9 -2.40 0.46 -10.36
N GLY A 10 -2.56 -0.87 -10.39
CA GLY A 10 -1.91 -1.76 -9.42
C GLY A 10 -0.39 -1.59 -9.39
N GLU A 11 0.25 -1.35 -10.54
CA GLU A 11 1.68 -1.05 -10.61
C GLU A 11 2.05 0.23 -9.84
N ARG A 12 1.23 1.29 -9.97
CA ARG A 12 1.47 2.56 -9.29
C ARG A 12 1.20 2.45 -7.79
N VAL A 13 0.14 1.77 -7.37
CA VAL A 13 -0.15 1.46 -5.96
C VAL A 13 1.02 0.71 -5.35
N ARG A 14 1.48 -0.36 -6.02
CA ARG A 14 2.63 -1.14 -5.56
C ARG A 14 3.91 -0.29 -5.44
N ALA A 15 4.17 0.59 -6.41
CA ALA A 15 5.32 1.49 -6.35
C ALA A 15 5.26 2.46 -5.16
N VAL A 16 4.08 3.02 -4.88
CA VAL A 16 3.86 3.89 -3.72
C VAL A 16 4.08 3.14 -2.42
N LEU A 17 3.52 1.93 -2.28
CA LEU A 17 3.67 1.10 -1.09
C LEU A 17 5.14 0.74 -0.82
N ILE A 18 5.90 0.34 -1.85
CA ILE A 18 7.33 0.03 -1.71
C ILE A 18 8.12 1.29 -1.32
N ALA A 19 7.85 2.43 -1.98
CA ALA A 19 8.53 3.67 -1.65
C ALA A 19 8.20 4.13 -0.22
N ALA A 20 6.97 3.96 0.23
CA ALA A 20 6.55 4.26 1.61
C ALA A 20 7.23 3.32 2.62
N ALA A 21 7.25 2.02 2.36
CA ALA A 21 7.94 1.05 3.21
C ALA A 21 9.43 1.39 3.38
N ILE A 22 10.12 1.77 2.29
CA ILE A 22 11.54 2.19 2.35
C ILE A 22 11.71 3.52 3.11
N ARG A 23 10.76 4.46 3.00
CA ARG A 23 10.81 5.70 3.81
C ARG A 23 10.67 5.41 5.31
N ILE A 24 9.82 4.46 5.69
CA ILE A 24 9.58 4.06 7.08
C ILE A 24 10.75 3.22 7.62
N LYS A 25 11.25 2.27 6.81
CA LYS A 25 12.37 1.38 7.11
C LYS A 25 13.47 1.52 6.03
N PRO A 26 14.35 2.53 6.12
CA PRO A 26 15.40 2.75 5.13
C PRO A 26 16.36 1.56 4.96
N GLU A 27 16.47 0.70 5.97
CA GLU A 27 17.25 -0.55 5.94
C GLU A 27 16.76 -1.57 4.90
N LEU A 28 15.50 -1.49 4.44
CA LEU A 28 14.99 -2.33 3.35
C LEU A 28 15.73 -2.04 2.04
N GLY A 29 16.13 -0.79 1.82
CA GLY A 29 16.80 -0.32 0.60
C GLY A 29 15.96 -0.48 -0.68
N TYR A 30 16.47 -0.02 -1.82
CA TYR A 30 15.81 -0.22 -3.12
C TYR A 30 16.25 -1.53 -3.82
N GLY A 31 17.14 -2.31 -3.20
CA GLY A 31 17.77 -3.47 -3.82
C GLY A 31 16.91 -4.72 -3.75
N GLY A 32 16.17 -5.03 -4.82
CA GLY A 32 15.65 -6.38 -5.06
C GLY A 32 14.38 -6.79 -4.32
N ILE A 33 13.64 -5.83 -3.75
CA ILE A 33 12.37 -6.13 -3.08
C ILE A 33 11.30 -6.50 -4.11
N SER A 34 10.79 -7.73 -4.03
CA SER A 34 9.80 -8.27 -4.96
C SER A 34 8.36 -7.90 -4.58
N GLY A 35 8.13 -7.42 -3.36
CA GLY A 35 6.80 -7.13 -2.82
C GLY A 35 6.03 -8.38 -2.39
N ALA A 36 6.63 -9.56 -2.53
CA ALA A 36 6.07 -10.84 -2.07
C ALA A 36 6.54 -11.22 -0.66
N GLU A 37 7.52 -10.49 -0.12
CA GLU A 37 8.01 -10.66 1.25
C GLU A 37 6.92 -10.29 2.27
N HIS A 38 6.98 -10.92 3.43
CA HIS A 38 6.02 -10.68 4.48
C HIS A 38 6.28 -9.32 5.14
N ILE A 39 5.30 -8.41 5.08
CA ILE A 39 5.37 -7.04 5.61
C ILE A 39 5.84 -7.02 7.07
N THR A 40 5.27 -7.86 7.92
CA THR A 40 5.65 -7.89 9.34
C THR A 40 6.85 -8.77 9.65
N ALA A 41 6.90 -10.00 9.13
CA ALA A 41 7.97 -10.95 9.48
C ALA A 41 9.30 -10.66 8.78
N ASP A 42 9.27 -10.21 7.51
CA ASP A 42 10.48 -9.98 6.71
C ASP A 42 10.87 -8.50 6.69
N TRP A 43 9.90 -7.57 6.61
CA TRP A 43 10.21 -6.13 6.60
C TRP A 43 10.17 -5.46 7.98
N GLY A 44 9.67 -6.15 9.00
CA GLY A 44 9.59 -5.63 10.35
C GLY A 44 8.62 -4.44 10.49
N LEU A 45 7.63 -4.33 9.59
CA LEU A 45 6.59 -3.31 9.66
C LEU A 45 5.43 -3.79 10.56
N ASP A 46 5.14 -3.00 11.59
CA ASP A 46 4.04 -3.28 12.52
C ASP A 46 2.72 -2.64 12.08
N SER A 47 1.72 -2.64 12.96
CA SER A 47 0.40 -2.07 12.67
C SER A 47 0.42 -0.54 12.55
N VAL A 48 1.33 0.15 13.24
CA VAL A 48 1.50 1.61 13.14
C VAL A 48 2.13 1.93 11.79
N ASP A 49 3.16 1.19 11.40
CA ASP A 49 3.77 1.36 10.08
C ASP A 49 2.79 1.10 8.93
N ARG A 50 1.86 0.14 9.10
CA ARG A 50 0.78 -0.12 8.13
C ARG A 50 -0.19 1.06 7.98
N MET A 51 -0.42 1.83 9.04
CA MET A 51 -1.20 3.07 8.95
C MET A 51 -0.44 4.13 8.15
N GLU A 52 0.88 4.24 8.32
CA GLU A 52 1.70 5.14 7.51
C GLU A 52 1.71 4.75 6.02
N LEU A 53 1.66 3.43 5.71
CA LEU A 53 1.48 2.96 4.34
C LEU A 53 0.13 3.39 3.75
N LEU A 54 -0.95 3.36 4.54
CA LEU A 54 -2.27 3.83 4.13
C LEU A 54 -2.22 5.33 3.81
N ILE A 55 -1.71 6.15 4.73
CA ILE A 55 -1.58 7.59 4.56
C ILE A 55 -0.79 7.90 3.28
N ALA A 56 0.31 7.18 3.03
CA ALA A 56 1.10 7.37 1.82
C ALA A 56 0.33 7.05 0.52
N VAL A 57 -0.56 6.05 0.54
CA VAL A 57 -1.44 5.75 -0.60
C VAL A 57 -2.49 6.84 -0.76
N GLU A 58 -3.17 7.24 0.31
CA GLU A 58 -4.19 8.30 0.28
C GLU A 58 -3.61 9.63 -0.23
N GLU A 59 -2.43 10.03 0.24
CA GLU A 59 -1.71 11.22 -0.23
C GLU A 59 -1.31 11.11 -1.70
N ALA A 60 -0.79 9.96 -2.13
CA ALA A 60 -0.32 9.77 -3.50
C ALA A 60 -1.44 9.82 -4.55
N PHE A 61 -2.66 9.50 -4.14
CA PHE A 61 -3.85 9.47 -5.01
C PHE A 61 -4.86 10.58 -4.67
N GLY A 62 -4.69 11.34 -3.58
CA GLY A 62 -5.64 12.37 -3.17
C GLY A 62 -7.02 11.82 -2.85
N ILE A 63 -7.08 10.67 -2.15
CA ILE A 63 -8.29 9.91 -1.82
C ILE A 63 -8.51 9.79 -0.30
N GLU A 64 -8.23 10.89 0.43
CA GLU A 64 -8.32 10.97 1.89
C GLU A 64 -9.63 10.37 2.44
N ASP A 65 -9.52 9.49 3.45
CA ASP A 65 -10.62 8.81 4.14
C ASP A 65 -11.51 7.90 3.25
N GLU A 66 -11.07 7.57 2.03
CA GLU A 66 -11.82 6.68 1.13
C GLU A 66 -11.45 5.20 1.27
N VAL A 67 -10.29 4.90 1.86
CA VAL A 67 -9.80 3.53 2.00
C VAL A 67 -10.00 3.04 3.42
N ASP A 68 -10.76 1.95 3.58
CA ASP A 68 -10.97 1.32 4.89
C ASP A 68 -9.62 0.86 5.48
N PRO A 69 -9.21 1.36 6.68
CA PRO A 69 -7.93 1.00 7.28
C PRO A 69 -7.75 -0.50 7.52
N ARG A 70 -8.84 -1.27 7.62
CA ARG A 70 -8.80 -2.73 7.79
C ARG A 70 -8.19 -3.43 6.58
N VAL A 71 -8.23 -2.81 5.39
CA VAL A 71 -7.56 -3.32 4.17
C VAL A 71 -6.05 -3.45 4.37
N PHE A 72 -5.45 -2.62 5.22
CA PHE A 72 -4.01 -2.63 5.46
C PHE A 72 -3.56 -3.63 6.54
N MET A 73 -4.50 -4.21 7.30
CA MET A 73 -4.17 -5.02 8.47
C MET A 73 -4.04 -6.51 8.19
N THR A 74 -4.68 -6.99 7.12
CA THR A 74 -4.72 -8.42 6.78
C THR A 74 -3.66 -8.90 5.79
N PRO A 75 -3.21 -8.12 4.79
CA PRO A 75 -2.25 -8.58 3.80
C PRO A 75 -0.92 -9.05 4.38
N ALA A 76 -0.46 -10.20 3.90
CA ALA A 76 0.85 -10.73 4.26
C ALA A 76 1.96 -9.96 3.53
N SER A 77 1.75 -9.64 2.25
CA SER A 77 2.74 -8.97 1.39
C SER A 77 2.21 -7.68 0.74
N VAL A 78 3.09 -6.88 0.12
CA VAL A 78 2.68 -5.69 -0.65
C VAL A 78 1.92 -6.07 -1.91
N ASN A 79 2.23 -7.21 -2.52
CA ASN A 79 1.46 -7.72 -3.65
C ASN A 79 0.02 -8.03 -3.22
N ASP A 80 -0.18 -8.72 -2.09
CA ASP A 80 -1.52 -8.99 -1.54
C ASP A 80 -2.26 -7.69 -1.20
N LEU A 81 -1.56 -6.72 -0.61
CA LEU A 81 -2.13 -5.42 -0.27
C LEU A 81 -2.55 -4.64 -1.52
N THR A 82 -1.74 -4.68 -2.56
CA THR A 82 -2.07 -4.08 -3.86
C THR A 82 -3.33 -4.71 -4.44
N GLU A 83 -3.41 -6.04 -4.45
CA GLU A 83 -4.60 -6.76 -4.93
C GLU A 83 -5.85 -6.40 -4.12
N GLN A 84 -5.72 -6.31 -2.79
CA GLN A 84 -6.85 -5.98 -1.91
C GLN A 84 -7.34 -4.54 -2.12
N ILE A 85 -6.44 -3.56 -2.30
CA ILE A 85 -6.80 -2.18 -2.62
C ILE A 85 -7.51 -2.11 -3.98
N MET A 86 -6.98 -2.80 -4.99
CA MET A 86 -7.60 -2.82 -6.32
C MET A 86 -8.98 -3.48 -6.32
N ALA A 87 -9.17 -4.54 -5.54
CA ALA A 87 -10.45 -5.21 -5.38
C ALA A 87 -11.47 -4.32 -4.64
N ALA A 88 -11.04 -3.60 -3.59
CA ALA A 88 -11.87 -2.67 -2.86
C ALA A 88 -12.34 -1.50 -3.76
N GLU A 89 -11.43 -0.94 -4.56
CA GLU A 89 -11.78 0.14 -5.47
C GLU A 89 -12.74 -0.29 -6.58
N ALA A 90 -12.52 -1.48 -7.16
CA ALA A 90 -13.42 -2.03 -8.16
C ALA A 90 -14.85 -2.26 -7.63
N ALA A 91 -15.00 -2.56 -6.33
CA ALA A 91 -16.31 -2.73 -5.69
C ALA A 91 -17.05 -1.41 -5.43
N LEU A 92 -16.34 -0.27 -5.44
CA LEU A 92 -16.90 1.07 -5.23
C LEU A 92 -17.29 1.77 -6.54
N ARG A 93 -16.92 1.21 -7.70
CA ARG A 93 -17.29 1.70 -9.05
C ARG A 93 -18.63 1.13 -9.52
#